data_AF-A0A1I0L9Z4-F1
#
_entry.id   AF-A0A1I0L9Z4-F1
#
_cell.length_a   1.000
_cell.length_b   1.000
_cell.length_c   1.000
_cell.angle_alpha   90.00
_cell.angle_beta   90.00
_cell.angle_gamma   90.00
#
_symmetry.space_group_name_H-M   'P 1'
#
loop_
_entity.id
_entity.type
_entity.pdbx_description
1 polymer ?
#
loop_
_entity_poly.entity_id
_entity_poly.type
_entity_poly.pdbx_seq_one_letter_code
_entity_poly.pdbx_strand_id
1 'polypeptide(L)'
;MGCGWQLAVGTVWSSGANSTGQLGDGTTSDRAVPVAVQGVSGLVAVAAGYYHSLMVRSDGTLWGWGSNAYGQIGDGGPTDYAYTPVLFSY
;
A
#
# COMPACT_ATOMS: atom_id res chain seq x y z
N MET A 1 33.24 19.71 2.43
CA MET A 1 32.32 19.71 1.27
C MET A 1 31.17 18.78 1.65
N GLY A 2 29.98 19.34 1.84
CA GLY A 2 28.83 18.62 2.38
C GLY A 2 28.17 17.74 1.32
N CYS A 3 28.07 16.44 1.59
CA CYS A 3 27.09 15.56 0.95
C CYS A 3 25.90 15.41 1.90
N GLY A 4 25.07 16.46 1.97
CA GLY A 4 23.76 16.37 2.59
C GLY A 4 22.80 15.68 1.64
N TRP A 5 22.36 14.46 1.99
CA TRP A 5 21.13 13.89 1.46
C TRP A 5 20.07 14.07 2.54
N GLN A 6 19.35 15.19 2.51
CA GLN A 6 18.14 15.36 3.30
C GLN A 6 16.95 15.54 2.36
N LEU A 7 15.80 15.00 2.81
CA LEU A 7 14.41 15.15 2.35
C LEU A 7 13.95 14.02 1.39
N ALA A 8 12.83 13.30 1.57
CA ALA A 8 11.56 13.65 2.21
C ALA A 8 10.72 12.40 2.58
N VAL A 9 9.82 12.52 3.57
CA VAL A 9 8.60 11.69 3.84
C VAL A 9 8.51 10.28 3.21
N GLY A 10 8.57 9.24 4.07
CA GLY A 10 8.62 7.82 3.70
C GLY A 10 7.71 7.39 2.53
N THR A 11 8.35 7.06 1.41
CA THR A 11 7.74 6.49 0.21
C THR A 11 7.88 4.97 0.24
N VAL A 12 6.82 4.23 -0.06
CA VAL A 12 6.84 2.74 -0.08
C VAL A 12 7.04 2.25 -1.50
N TRP A 13 7.86 1.22 -1.65
CA TRP A 13 8.09 0.54 -2.91
C TRP A 13 7.64 -0.91 -2.80
N SER A 14 6.98 -1.42 -3.83
CA SER A 14 6.49 -2.79 -3.91
C SER A 14 6.87 -3.41 -5.27
N SER A 15 7.17 -4.70 -5.30
CA SER A 15 7.47 -5.45 -6.54
C SER A 15 6.96 -6.86 -6.42
N GLY A 16 6.68 -7.51 -7.56
CA GLY A 16 6.23 -8.89 -7.64
C GLY A 16 4.85 -9.01 -8.27
N ALA A 17 4.10 -10.01 -7.82
CA ALA A 17 2.75 -10.28 -8.30
C ALA A 17 1.82 -9.10 -7.97
N ASN A 18 0.95 -8.74 -8.92
CA ASN A 18 -0.02 -7.66 -8.80
C ASN A 18 -1.42 -8.05 -9.29
N SER A 19 -1.69 -9.34 -9.50
CA SER A 19 -2.97 -9.83 -10.03
C SER A 19 -4.20 -9.37 -9.24
N THR A 20 -4.03 -8.96 -7.98
CA THR A 20 -5.09 -8.46 -7.09
C THR A 20 -4.87 -7.02 -6.65
N GLY A 21 -3.95 -6.28 -7.27
CA GLY A 21 -3.62 -4.90 -6.88
C GLY A 21 -2.75 -4.75 -5.64
N GLN A 22 -2.14 -5.85 -5.16
CA GLN A 22 -1.37 -5.88 -3.91
C GLN A 22 -0.12 -4.97 -3.92
N LEU A 23 0.29 -4.47 -5.09
CA LEU A 23 1.34 -3.47 -5.20
C LEU A 23 0.86 -2.06 -4.87
N GLY A 24 -0.43 -1.76 -4.97
CA GLY A 24 -0.99 -0.44 -4.63
C GLY A 24 -0.55 0.69 -5.59
N ASP A 25 -0.20 0.34 -6.82
CA ASP A 25 0.21 1.27 -7.88
C ASP A 25 -0.96 1.69 -8.80
N GLY A 26 -2.20 1.32 -8.45
CA GLY A 26 -3.39 1.56 -9.26
C GLY A 26 -3.56 0.60 -10.46
N THR A 27 -2.71 -0.41 -10.58
CA THR A 27 -2.77 -1.40 -11.67
C THR A 27 -2.93 -2.83 -11.14
N THR A 28 -3.14 -3.78 -12.05
CA THR A 28 -3.14 -5.23 -11.77
C THR A 28 -2.02 -6.00 -12.49
N SER A 29 -1.03 -5.27 -13.02
CA SER A 29 0.07 -5.84 -13.79
C SER A 29 1.27 -6.11 -12.89
N ASP A 30 1.82 -7.33 -12.98
CA ASP A 30 3.01 -7.73 -12.23
C ASP A 30 4.18 -6.78 -12.51
N ARG A 31 5.00 -6.52 -11.49
CA ARG A 31 6.16 -5.63 -11.59
C ARG A 31 7.42 -6.36 -11.17
N ALA A 32 8.30 -6.62 -12.13
CA ALA A 32 9.63 -7.15 -11.87
C ALA A 32 10.59 -6.11 -11.25
N VAL A 33 10.21 -4.83 -11.29
CA VAL A 33 10.96 -3.72 -10.69
C VAL A 33 10.11 -3.03 -9.61
N PRO A 34 10.73 -2.49 -8.55
CA PRO A 34 10.00 -1.76 -7.52
C PRO A 34 9.21 -0.58 -8.10
N VAL A 35 7.91 -0.52 -7.79
CA VAL A 35 7.01 0.59 -8.12
C VAL A 35 6.62 1.30 -6.83
N ALA A 36 6.48 2.62 -6.90
CA ALA A 36 6.02 3.41 -5.78
C ALA A 36 4.53 3.15 -5.53
N VAL A 37 4.18 2.84 -4.28
CA VAL A 37 2.79 2.77 -3.84
C VAL A 37 2.20 4.17 -3.88
N GLN A 38 1.08 4.34 -4.57
CA GLN A 38 0.46 5.66 -4.79
C GLN A 38 -0.23 6.16 -3.51
N GLY A 39 -0.16 7.47 -3.28
CA GLY A 39 -0.97 8.13 -2.24
C GLY A 39 -0.51 7.90 -0.80
N VAL A 40 0.71 7.41 -0.56
CA VAL A 40 1.23 7.12 0.79
C VAL A 40 2.48 7.92 1.16
N SER A 41 2.44 8.50 2.36
CA SER A 41 3.50 9.27 2.99
C SER A 41 3.43 9.13 4.52
N GLY A 42 4.57 9.20 5.19
CA GLY A 42 4.61 9.19 6.66
C GLY A 42 4.30 7.82 7.27
N LEU A 43 4.86 6.75 6.71
CA LEU A 43 4.70 5.40 7.26
C LEU A 43 5.46 5.20 8.58
N VAL A 44 4.88 4.34 9.42
CA VAL A 44 5.55 3.72 10.56
C VAL A 44 5.83 2.24 10.29
N ALA A 45 4.90 1.52 9.65
CA ALA A 45 5.04 0.10 9.36
C ALA A 45 4.20 -0.36 8.16
N VAL A 46 4.65 -1.42 7.48
CA VAL A 46 3.94 -2.10 6.39
C VAL A 46 3.96 -3.62 6.64
N ALA A 47 2.87 -4.30 6.29
CA ALA A 47 2.76 -5.75 6.31
C ALA A 47 2.18 -6.25 4.99
N ALA A 48 2.75 -7.32 4.43
CA ALA A 48 2.26 -7.95 3.21
C ALA A 48 1.62 -9.30 3.55
N GLY A 49 0.38 -9.50 3.10
CA GLY A 49 -0.31 -10.79 3.03
C GLY A 49 -0.15 -11.43 1.64
N TYR A 50 -0.73 -12.62 1.45
CA TYR A 50 -0.63 -13.35 0.17
C TYR A 50 -1.21 -12.57 -1.03
N TYR A 51 -2.31 -11.83 -0.82
CA TYR A 51 -3.02 -11.07 -1.87
C TYR A 51 -3.39 -9.65 -1.47
N HIS A 52 -2.97 -9.19 -0.29
CA HIS A 52 -3.30 -7.86 0.25
C HIS A 52 -2.10 -7.29 1.02
N SER A 53 -2.12 -5.99 1.24
CA SER A 53 -1.08 -5.25 1.95
C SER A 53 -1.73 -4.28 2.94
N LEU A 54 -1.11 -4.12 4.10
CA LEU A 54 -1.56 -3.26 5.20
C LEU A 54 -0.45 -2.30 5.60
N MET A 55 -0.85 -1.13 6.08
CA MET A 55 0.06 -0.06 6.41
C MET A 55 -0.45 0.80 7.56
N VAL A 56 0.44 1.15 8.49
CA VAL A 56 0.18 2.15 9.53
C VAL A 56 0.99 3.40 9.26
N ARG A 57 0.32 4.56 9.29
CA ARG A 57 0.94 5.90 9.20
C ARG A 57 1.29 6.45 10.57
N SER A 58 2.15 7.47 10.59
CA SER A 58 2.57 8.19 11.80
C SER A 58 1.43 8.97 12.46
N ASP A 59 0.36 9.25 11.73
CA ASP A 59 -0.87 9.86 12.25
C ASP A 59 -1.80 8.85 12.96
N GLY A 60 -1.40 7.58 13.03
CA GLY A 60 -2.17 6.50 13.66
C GLY A 60 -3.24 5.89 12.75
N THR A 61 -3.35 6.32 11.50
CA THR A 61 -4.30 5.74 10.54
C THR A 61 -3.78 4.42 9.96
N LEU A 62 -4.69 3.46 9.81
CA LEU A 62 -4.45 2.17 9.17
C LEU A 62 -5.03 2.21 7.75
N TRP A 63 -4.24 1.74 6.78
CA TRP A 63 -4.63 1.68 5.38
C TRP A 63 -4.40 0.28 4.84
N GLY A 64 -5.25 -0.16 3.91
CA GLY A 64 -5.13 -1.45 3.25
C GLY A 64 -5.31 -1.34 1.73
N TRP A 65 -4.74 -2.28 0.98
CA TRP A 65 -4.98 -2.45 -0.45
C TRP A 65 -4.75 -3.91 -0.88
N GLY A 66 -5.19 -4.26 -2.08
CA GLY A 66 -5.14 -5.61 -2.66
C GLY A 66 -6.50 -6.30 -2.63
N SER A 67 -6.52 -7.61 -2.39
CA SER A 67 -7.75 -8.42 -2.33
C SER A 67 -8.52 -8.17 -1.04
N ASN A 68 -9.83 -7.99 -1.18
CA ASN A 68 -10.82 -7.78 -0.14
C ASN A 68 -11.96 -8.81 -0.18
N ALA A 69 -11.81 -9.92 -0.90
CA ALA A 69 -12.86 -10.94 -1.07
C ALA A 69 -13.38 -11.56 0.25
N TYR A 70 -12.63 -11.40 1.35
CA TYR A 70 -13.01 -11.82 2.69
C TYR A 70 -13.02 -10.66 3.70
N GLY A 71 -13.05 -9.41 3.24
CA GLY A 71 -13.03 -8.22 4.10
C GLY A 71 -11.66 -7.89 4.70
N GLN A 72 -10.55 -8.31 4.07
CA GLN A 72 -9.19 -8.15 4.61
C GLN A 72 -8.74 -6.69 4.70
N ILE A 73 -9.32 -5.80 3.90
CA ILE A 73 -8.97 -4.37 3.86
C ILE A 73 -9.68 -3.60 4.97
N GLY A 74 -10.87 -4.05 5.38
CA GLY A 74 -11.63 -3.44 6.48
C GLY A 74 -12.04 -1.99 6.23
N ASP A 75 -12.38 -1.66 4.98
CA ASP A 75 -12.87 -0.34 4.56
C ASP A 75 -14.41 -0.23 4.58
N GLY A 76 -15.11 -1.32 4.94
CA GLY A 76 -16.58 -1.38 4.93
C GLY A 76 -17.21 -1.32 3.53
N GLY A 77 -16.41 -1.38 2.47
CA GLY A 77 -16.85 -1.29 1.08
C GLY A 77 -17.30 -2.63 0.49
N PRO A 78 -18.17 -2.64 -0.54
CA PRO A 78 -18.64 -3.85 -1.21
C PRO A 78 -17.63 -4.40 -2.25
N THR A 79 -16.46 -3.77 -2.38
CA THR A 79 -15.51 -4.07 -3.45
C THR A 79 -14.56 -5.19 -3.05
N ASP A 80 -14.46 -6.21 -3.91
CA ASP A 80 -13.58 -7.38 -3.74
C ASP A 80 -12.09 -7.05 -3.84
N TYR A 81 -11.71 -5.85 -4.33
CA TYR A 81 -10.32 -5.41 -4.52
C TYR A 81 -10.18 -3.90 -4.35
N ALA A 82 -9.04 -3.46 -3.80
CA ALA A 82 -8.59 -2.06 -3.83
C ALA A 82 -7.19 -1.96 -4.46
N TYR A 83 -7.08 -1.26 -5.59
CA TYR A 83 -5.82 -1.12 -6.34
C TYR A 83 -4.93 0.03 -5.85
N THR A 84 -5.46 0.86 -4.95
CA THR A 84 -4.75 1.93 -4.26
C THR A 84 -5.02 1.83 -2.76
N PRO A 85 -4.12 2.31 -1.88
CA PRO A 85 -4.35 2.34 -0.44
C PRO A 85 -5.68 3.05 -0.08
N VAL A 86 -6.51 2.37 0.70
CA VAL A 86 -7.76 2.92 1.27
C VAL A 86 -7.70 2.93 2.79
N LEU A 87 -8.39 3.90 3.40
CA LEU A 87 -8.47 4.06 4.85
C LEU A 87 -9.32 2.93 5.47
N PHE A 88 -8.80 2.32 6.53
CA PHE A 88 -9.58 1.39 7.36
C PHE A 88 -10.67 2.17 8.11
N SER A 89 -11.91 1.67 8.02
CA SER A 89 -13.11 2.32 8.55
C SER A 89 -13.95 1.26 9.26
N TYR A 90 -14.26 1.45 10.55
CA TYR A 90 -15.14 0.59 11.33
C TYR A 90 -16.60 1.04 11.29
#